data_AF-A0A2S2PQN8-F1
#
_entry.id   AF-A0A2S2PQN8-F1
#
_cell.length_a   1.000
_cell.length_b   1.000
_cell.length_c   1.000
_cell.angle_alpha   90.00
_cell.angle_beta   90.00
_cell.angle_gamma   90.00
#
_symmetry.space_group_name_H-M   'P 1'
#
loop_
_entity.id
_entity.type
_entity.pdbx_description
1 polymer ?
#
loop_
_entity_poly.entity_id
_entity_poly.type
_entity_poly.pdbx_seq_one_letter_code
_entity_poly.pdbx_strand_id
1 'polypeptide(L)'
;KPKFELFKNPMRVDISVQPPNFQMELCDLQSDYFLQSKVNLPPEEFWKLCSQEKFLTLRNFSLEIVLLFGSTYICISAFSTMDLIKSKPRNRIHDSSLESCIRLATTGCSIEIDKLAFYILFYTPTHF
;
A
#
# COMPACT_ATOMS: atom_id res chain seq x y z
N LYS A 1 -1.38 -19.00 -6.30
CA LYS A 1 -0.12 -18.38 -6.80
C LYS A 1 0.94 -18.58 -5.73
N PRO A 2 2.01 -19.35 -5.96
CA PRO A 2 2.97 -19.79 -4.92
C PRO A 2 3.60 -18.63 -4.12
N LYS A 3 3.80 -17.46 -4.75
CA LYS A 3 4.26 -16.24 -4.06
C LYS A 3 3.31 -15.76 -2.95
N PHE A 4 2.00 -15.85 -3.13
CA PHE A 4 1.05 -15.36 -2.14
C PHE A 4 0.97 -16.27 -0.90
N GLU A 5 1.17 -17.58 -1.09
CA GLU A 5 1.23 -18.53 0.03
C GLU A 5 2.46 -18.30 0.90
N LEU A 6 3.62 -18.02 0.29
CA LEU A 6 4.82 -17.61 1.00
C LEU A 6 4.60 -16.34 1.82
N PHE A 7 3.98 -15.32 1.22
CA PHE A 7 3.68 -14.08 1.93
C PHE A 7 2.74 -14.31 3.14
N LYS A 8 1.75 -15.19 2.99
CA LYS A 8 0.74 -15.47 4.02
C LYS A 8 1.28 -16.34 5.16
N ASN A 9 2.09 -17.35 4.84
CA ASN A 9 2.50 -18.39 5.79
C ASN A 9 3.99 -18.77 5.65
N PRO A 10 4.94 -17.84 5.86
CA PRO A 10 6.37 -18.09 5.63
C PRO A 10 6.95 -19.21 6.51
N MET A 11 6.30 -19.48 7.65
CA MET A 11 6.69 -20.53 8.61
C MET A 11 6.34 -21.96 8.17
N ARG A 12 5.49 -22.14 7.16
CA ARG A 12 4.94 -23.47 6.78
C ARG A 12 5.10 -23.80 5.31
N VAL A 13 5.75 -22.93 4.54
CA VAL A 13 6.03 -23.23 3.14
C VAL A 13 7.09 -24.30 3.03
N ASP A 14 6.92 -25.17 2.03
CA ASP A 14 7.98 -26.06 1.60
C ASP A 14 9.11 -25.22 0.98
N ILE A 15 10.30 -25.32 1.56
CA ILE A 15 11.50 -24.59 1.16
C ILE A 15 12.00 -25.09 -0.20
N SER A 16 11.85 -26.38 -0.50
CA SER A 16 12.41 -27.01 -1.71
C SER A 16 11.76 -26.50 -3.00
N VAL A 17 10.50 -26.05 -2.91
CA VAL A 17 9.75 -25.49 -4.05
C VAL A 17 9.91 -23.96 -4.18
N GLN A 18 10.62 -23.31 -3.26
CA GLN A 18 10.89 -21.87 -3.33
C GLN A 18 12.12 -21.57 -4.20
N PRO A 19 12.21 -20.35 -4.75
CA PRO A 19 13.41 -19.87 -5.44
C PRO A 19 14.69 -20.06 -4.61
N PRO A 20 15.82 -20.52 -5.21
CA PRO A 20 17.05 -20.80 -4.48
C PRO A 20 17.57 -19.63 -3.63
N ASN A 21 17.36 -18.40 -4.10
CA ASN A 21 17.76 -17.18 -3.38
C ASN A 21 16.96 -16.92 -2.09
N PHE A 22 15.82 -17.60 -1.89
CA PHE A 22 15.05 -17.52 -0.64
C PHE A 22 15.35 -18.66 0.32
N GLN A 23 15.88 -19.79 -0.17
CA GLN A 23 15.94 -21.03 0.62
C GLN A 23 16.78 -20.91 1.88
N MET A 24 17.95 -20.27 1.82
CA MET A 24 18.80 -20.05 3.00
C MET A 24 18.10 -19.19 4.06
N GLU A 25 17.57 -18.03 3.67
CA GLU A 25 16.85 -17.14 4.60
C GLU A 25 15.59 -17.82 5.16
N LEU A 26 14.92 -18.68 4.39
CA LEU A 26 13.76 -19.44 4.85
C LEU A 26 14.12 -20.52 5.87
N CYS A 27 15.25 -21.22 5.69
CA CYS A 27 15.75 -22.15 6.68
C CYS A 27 16.00 -21.44 8.01
N ASP A 28 16.69 -20.31 7.96
CA ASP A 28 16.99 -19.50 9.14
C ASP A 28 15.71 -18.97 9.80
N LEU A 29 14.76 -18.51 8.99
CA LEU A 29 13.48 -17.98 9.47
C LEU A 29 12.61 -19.06 10.12
N GLN A 30 12.50 -20.25 9.51
CA GLN A 30 11.70 -21.36 10.04
C GLN A 30 12.33 -22.02 11.28
N SER A 31 13.65 -21.88 11.45
CA SER A 31 14.37 -22.33 12.66
C SER A 31 14.29 -21.35 13.84
N ASP A 32 13.82 -20.12 13.61
CA ASP A 32 13.78 -19.07 14.63
C ASP A 32 12.56 -19.22 15.56
N TYR A 33 12.82 -19.61 16.81
CA TYR A 33 11.77 -19.84 17.81
C TYR A 33 10.94 -18.58 18.12
N PHE A 34 11.58 -17.40 18.13
CA PHE A 34 10.88 -16.15 18.38
C PHE A 34 9.89 -15.88 17.26
N LEU A 35 10.31 -15.97 16.01
CA LEU A 35 9.42 -15.77 14.86
C LEU A 35 8.34 -16.86 14.79
N GLN A 36 8.66 -18.10 15.16
CA GLN A 36 7.69 -19.21 15.21
C GLN A 36 6.55 -18.93 16.20
N SER A 37 6.85 -18.30 17.34
CA SER A 37 5.83 -17.85 18.31
C SER A 37 4.87 -16.78 17.75
N LYS A 38 5.23 -16.16 16.62
CA LYS A 38 4.49 -15.05 16.00
C LYS A 38 3.74 -15.44 14.74
N VAL A 39 3.65 -16.74 14.42
CA VAL A 39 2.97 -17.25 13.21
C VAL A 39 1.50 -16.82 13.08
N ASN A 40 0.83 -16.51 14.20
CA ASN A 40 -0.57 -16.07 14.22
C ASN A 40 -0.75 -14.56 13.98
N LEU A 41 0.34 -13.79 13.87
CA LEU A 41 0.25 -12.37 13.53
C LEU A 41 -0.25 -12.19 12.09
N PRO A 42 -0.91 -11.06 11.78
CA PRO A 42 -1.15 -10.66 10.41
C PRO A 42 0.17 -10.65 9.62
N PRO A 43 0.18 -11.06 8.33
CA PRO A 43 1.41 -11.11 7.53
C PRO A 43 2.19 -9.78 7.54
N GLU A 44 1.48 -8.65 7.43
CA GLU A 44 2.08 -7.32 7.44
C GLU A 44 2.84 -7.01 8.74
N GLU A 45 2.36 -7.49 9.89
CA GLU A 45 3.03 -7.33 11.18
C GLU A 45 4.14 -8.35 11.36
N PHE A 46 3.95 -9.59 10.89
CA PHE A 46 5.00 -10.62 10.92
C PHE A 46 6.26 -10.18 10.16
N TRP A 47 6.09 -9.67 8.94
CA TRP A 47 7.22 -9.26 8.09
C TRP A 47 7.99 -8.05 8.65
N LYS A 48 7.39 -7.24 9.53
CA LYS A 48 8.10 -6.16 10.25
C LYS A 48 9.08 -6.68 11.30
N LEU A 49 8.86 -7.90 11.82
CA LEU A 49 9.74 -8.54 12.80
C LEU A 49 11.00 -9.14 12.16
N CYS A 50 11.00 -9.32 10.84
CA CYS A 50 12.15 -9.85 10.12
C CYS A 50 13.26 -8.78 10.05
N SER A 51 14.40 -9.05 10.69
CA SER A 51 15.58 -8.18 10.64
C SER A 51 16.06 -7.96 9.20
N GLN A 52 16.36 -6.72 8.85
CA GLN A 52 16.89 -6.35 7.54
C GLN A 52 18.27 -6.97 7.26
N GLU A 53 19.09 -7.19 8.29
CA GLU A 53 20.43 -7.76 8.14
C GLU A 53 20.39 -9.26 7.87
N LYS A 54 19.42 -9.97 8.47
CA LYS A 54 19.33 -11.44 8.42
C LYS A 54 18.41 -11.94 7.30
N PHE A 55 17.38 -11.17 6.95
CA PHE A 55 16.31 -11.60 6.03
C PHE A 55 16.06 -10.55 4.93
N LEU A 56 17.13 -9.98 4.37
CA LEU A 56 17.04 -8.90 3.40
C LEU A 56 16.19 -9.29 2.18
N THR A 57 16.42 -10.49 1.65
CA THR A 57 15.79 -10.96 0.41
C THR A 57 14.30 -11.21 0.64
N LEU A 58 13.95 -11.90 1.72
CA LEU A 58 12.56 -12.17 2.10
C LEU A 58 11.80 -10.90 2.47
N ARG A 59 12.46 -9.93 3.11
CA ARG A 59 11.86 -8.63 3.44
C ARG A 59 11.59 -7.79 2.20
N ASN A 60 12.51 -7.76 1.25
CA ASN A 60 12.27 -7.07 -0.02
C ASN A 60 11.09 -7.70 -0.78
N PHE A 61 11.05 -9.03 -0.81
CA PHE A 61 9.92 -9.77 -1.37
C PHE A 61 8.59 -9.40 -0.70
N SER A 62 8.53 -9.34 0.64
CA SER A 62 7.29 -8.98 1.33
C SER A 62 6.85 -7.54 1.05
N LEU A 63 7.81 -6.61 0.95
CA LEU A 63 7.55 -5.23 0.56
C LEU A 63 7.01 -5.12 -0.86
N GLU A 64 7.57 -5.87 -1.83
CA GLU A 64 7.04 -5.91 -3.20
C GLU A 64 5.57 -6.35 -3.25
N ILE A 65 5.21 -7.36 -2.45
CA ILE A 65 3.83 -7.84 -2.37
C ILE A 65 2.91 -6.79 -1.73
N VAL A 66 3.33 -6.16 -0.62
CA VAL A 66 2.57 -5.07 0.03
C VAL A 66 2.39 -3.89 -0.92
N LEU A 67 3.43 -3.51 -1.67
CA LEU A 67 3.36 -2.44 -2.67
C LEU A 67 2.44 -2.79 -3.83
N LEU A 68 2.36 -4.06 -4.24
CA LEU A 68 1.40 -4.50 -5.24
C LEU A 68 -0.05 -4.29 -4.75
N PHE A 69 -0.33 -4.62 -3.47
CA PHE A 69 -1.63 -4.34 -2.86
C PHE A 69 -1.91 -2.85 -2.75
N GLY A 70 -0.94 -2.07 -2.26
CA GLY A 70 -1.06 -0.61 -2.13
C GLY A 70 -1.29 0.08 -3.47
N SER A 71 -0.50 -0.24 -4.50
CA SER A 71 -0.64 0.34 -5.84
C SER A 71 -1.94 -0.06 -6.52
N THR A 72 -2.40 -1.30 -6.35
CA THR A 72 -3.70 -1.75 -6.86
C THR A 72 -4.84 -0.98 -6.18
N TYR A 73 -4.77 -0.80 -4.86
CA TYR A 73 -5.73 0.00 -4.11
C TYR A 73 -5.74 1.47 -4.56
N ILE A 74 -4.56 2.09 -4.67
CA ILE A 74 -4.41 3.48 -5.14
C ILE A 74 -4.98 3.62 -6.55
N CYS A 75 -4.71 2.66 -7.44
CA CYS A 75 -5.21 2.65 -8.81
C CYS A 75 -6.74 2.57 -8.84
N ILE A 76 -7.34 1.63 -8.09
CA ILE A 76 -8.81 1.49 -8.00
C ILE A 76 -9.45 2.76 -7.42
N SER A 77 -8.83 3.34 -6.38
CA SER A 77 -9.26 4.60 -5.77
C SER A 77 -9.17 5.76 -6.75
N ALA A 78 -8.09 5.85 -7.53
CA ALA A 78 -7.89 6.87 -8.56
C ALA A 78 -8.97 6.78 -9.65
N PHE A 79 -9.29 5.57 -10.11
CA PHE A 79 -10.36 5.35 -11.10
C PHE A 79 -11.73 5.72 -10.55
N SER A 80 -12.04 5.29 -9.33
CA SER A 80 -13.32 5.64 -8.68
C SER A 80 -13.44 7.16 -8.48
N THR A 81 -12.34 7.82 -8.11
CA THR A 81 -12.28 9.28 -7.99
C THR A 81 -12.47 9.94 -9.35
N MET A 82 -11.85 9.42 -10.41
CA MET A 82 -12.03 9.92 -11.78
C MET A 82 -13.51 9.85 -12.20
N ASP A 83 -14.20 8.75 -11.90
CA ASP A 83 -15.62 8.58 -12.20
C ASP A 83 -16.49 9.54 -11.41
N LEU A 84 -16.18 9.79 -10.13
CA LEU A 84 -16.85 10.81 -9.31
C LEU A 84 -16.61 12.25 -9.81
N ILE A 85 -15.39 12.54 -10.27
CA ILE A 85 -15.04 13.86 -10.82
C ILE A 85 -15.79 14.11 -12.13
N LYS A 86 -15.90 13.09 -13.00
CA LYS A 86 -16.58 13.13 -14.29
C LYS A 86 -18.12 13.10 -14.20
N SER A 87 -18.70 12.47 -13.18
CA SER A 87 -20.16 12.33 -13.01
C SER A 87 -20.85 13.56 -12.40
N LYS A 88 -20.11 14.52 -11.83
CA LYS A 88 -20.65 15.88 -11.57
C LYS A 88 -20.93 16.59 -12.90
N PRO A 89 -21.95 17.46 -13.02
CA PRO A 89 -22.35 18.09 -14.29
C PRO A 89 -21.38 19.20 -14.75
N ARG A 90 -20.08 18.90 -14.78
CA ARG A 90 -19.02 19.75 -15.31
C ARG A 90 -18.63 19.24 -16.69
N ASN A 91 -19.37 19.67 -17.72
CA ASN A 91 -19.14 19.32 -19.13
C ASN A 91 -17.82 19.86 -19.72
N ARG A 92 -16.81 20.21 -18.91
CA ARG A 92 -15.61 20.93 -19.39
C ARG A 92 -14.38 20.81 -18.49
N ILE A 93 -14.09 19.63 -17.94
CA ILE A 93 -12.79 19.38 -17.29
C ILE A 93 -11.76 19.06 -18.38
N HIS A 94 -10.72 19.88 -18.48
CA HIS A 94 -9.57 19.65 -19.35
C HIS A 94 -8.63 18.62 -18.71
N ASP A 95 -7.88 17.84 -19.50
CA ASP A 95 -7.03 16.73 -19.02
C ASP A 95 -6.06 17.15 -17.91
N SER A 96 -5.46 18.34 -18.02
CA SER A 96 -4.58 18.92 -17.01
C SER A 96 -5.27 19.18 -15.65
N SER A 97 -6.54 19.57 -15.67
CA SER A 97 -7.34 19.76 -14.45
C SER A 97 -7.83 18.44 -13.85
N LEU A 98 -8.09 17.43 -14.69
CA LEU A 98 -8.43 16.08 -14.23
C LEU A 98 -7.23 15.42 -13.53
N GLU A 99 -6.06 15.51 -14.14
CA GLU A 99 -4.80 15.01 -13.58
C GLU A 99 -4.52 15.65 -12.21
N SER A 100 -4.68 16.97 -12.11
CA SER A 100 -4.51 17.70 -10.85
C SER A 100 -5.49 17.23 -9.77
N CYS A 101 -6.76 17.03 -10.11
CA CYS A 101 -7.75 16.54 -9.15
C CYS A 101 -7.48 15.09 -8.71
N ILE A 102 -7.09 14.20 -9.62
CA ILE A 102 -6.76 12.81 -9.29
C ILE A 102 -5.50 12.74 -8.42
N ARG A 103 -4.46 13.52 -8.75
CA ARG A 103 -3.24 13.61 -7.92
C ARG A 103 -3.58 14.06 -6.50
N LEU A 104 -4.38 15.13 -6.35
CA LEU A 104 -4.82 15.62 -5.04
C LEU A 104 -5.61 14.58 -4.24
N ALA A 105 -6.45 13.78 -4.90
CA ALA A 105 -7.26 12.75 -4.24
C ALA A 105 -6.49 11.45 -3.90
N THR A 106 -5.38 11.19 -4.59
CA THR A 106 -4.60 9.93 -4.47
C THR A 106 -3.33 10.08 -3.65
N THR A 107 -2.75 11.28 -3.55
CA THR A 107 -1.77 11.58 -2.50
C THR A 107 -2.49 11.52 -1.17
N GLY A 108 -1.98 10.77 -0.19
CA GLY A 108 -2.54 10.61 1.17
C GLY A 108 -2.60 11.90 2.01
N CYS A 109 -2.68 13.06 1.38
CA CYS A 109 -3.25 14.25 1.99
C CYS A 109 -4.71 13.95 2.28
N SER A 110 -5.05 13.77 3.56
CA SER A 110 -6.39 14.06 4.02
C SER A 110 -6.65 15.54 3.76
N ILE A 111 -7.10 15.86 2.55
CA ILE A 111 -7.65 17.19 2.28
C ILE A 111 -8.95 17.18 3.06
N GLU A 112 -8.90 17.69 4.29
CA GLU A 112 -10.08 18.06 5.07
C GLU A 112 -10.76 19.18 4.29
N ILE A 113 -11.59 18.79 3.32
CA ILE A 113 -12.37 19.69 2.47
C ILE A 113 -13.20 20.63 3.35
N ASP A 114 -13.61 20.18 4.53
CA ASP A 114 -14.33 20.98 5.52
C ASP A 114 -13.47 22.13 6.09
N LYS A 115 -12.18 21.92 6.37
CA LYS A 115 -11.27 23.01 6.82
C LYS A 115 -10.96 23.98 5.69
N LEU A 116 -10.85 23.49 4.45
CA LEU A 116 -10.59 24.32 3.27
C LEU A 116 -11.82 25.16 2.88
N ALA A 117 -13.02 24.59 2.98
CA ALA A 117 -14.29 25.31 2.83
C ALA A 117 -14.49 26.36 3.92
N PHE A 118 -14.12 26.04 5.18
CA PHE A 118 -14.12 27.01 6.27
C PHE A 118 -13.13 28.15 6.02
N TYR A 119 -11.91 27.85 5.57
CA TYR A 119 -10.91 28.89 5.28
C TYR A 119 -11.32 29.81 4.12
N ILE A 120 -12.00 29.27 3.09
CA ILE A 120 -12.47 30.07 1.95
C ILE A 120 -13.73 30.87 2.31
N LEU A 121 -14.62 30.37 3.17
CA LEU A 121 -15.84 31.09 3.59
C LEU A 121 -15.57 32.17 4.64
N PHE A 122 -14.50 32.07 5.42
CA PHE A 122 -14.16 33.04 6.48
C PHE A 122 -13.03 34.03 6.09
N TYR A 123 -12.30 33.79 4.99
CA TYR A 123 -11.12 34.60 4.62
C TYR A 123 -11.18 35.20 3.20
N THR A 124 -12.38 35.42 2.65
CA THR A 124 -12.54 36.43 1.58
C THR A 124 -12.69 37.80 2.23
N PRO A 125 -11.75 38.75 2.07
CA PRO A 125 -12.05 40.14 2.33
C PRO A 125 -13.04 40.57 1.24
N THR A 126 -14.28 40.80 1.65
CA THR A 126 -15.21 41.63 0.89
C THR A 126 -14.57 43.00 0.72
N HIS A 127 -14.12 43.33 -0.49
CA HIS A 127 -14.10 44.72 -0.92
C HIS A 127 -14.37 44.78 -2.43
N PHE A 128 -15.48 45.45 -2.74
CA PHE A 128 -15.78 46.06 -4.02
C PHE A 128 -14.62 46.95 -4.50
#